data_AF-A0A3N7FP90-F1
#
_entry.id   AF-A0A3N7FP90-F1
#
_cell.length_a   1.000
_cell.length_b   1.000
_cell.length_c   1.000
_cell.angle_alpha   90.00
_cell.angle_beta   90.00
_cell.angle_gamma   90.00
#
_symmetry.space_group_name_H-M   'P 1'
#
loop_
_entity.id
_entity.type
_entity.pdbx_description
1 polymer ?
#
loop_
_entity_poly.entity_id
_entity_poly.type
_entity_poly.pdbx_seq_one_letter_code
_entity_poly.pdbx_strand_id
1 'polypeptide(L)'
;MDYVSHFLKLLQFISLFSVSTLSWPPPLYFWPLFGFGQFLNFRVYQLLGEAGTYYGVRFGKNVPWVTEFPFGVIRDPQYVGSVLSLFACLSWVPFQYVLLWTLGYVFMIHLESKEDP
;
A
#
# COMPACT_ATOMS: atom_id res chain seq x y z
N MET A 1 10.72 14.90 -10.93
CA MET A 1 10.33 14.42 -9.59
C MET A 1 10.50 12.91 -9.46
N ASP A 2 10.38 12.18 -10.57
CA ASP A 2 10.40 10.71 -10.60
C ASP A 2 11.69 10.10 -10.04
N TYR A 3 12.86 10.67 -10.36
CA TYR A 3 14.14 10.24 -9.79
C TYR A 3 14.20 10.33 -8.26
N VAL A 4 13.59 11.36 -7.66
CA VAL A 4 13.53 11.52 -6.20
C VAL A 4 12.64 10.43 -5.59
N SER A 5 11.49 10.15 -6.21
CA SER A 5 10.58 9.08 -5.79
C SER A 5 11.27 7.71 -5.84
N HIS A 6 11.96 7.39 -6.94
CA HIS A 6 12.71 6.14 -7.07
C HIS A 6 13.85 6.03 -6.05
N PHE A 7 14.58 7.12 -5.80
CA PHE A 7 15.63 7.16 -4.80
C PHE A 7 15.09 6.92 -3.38
N LEU A 8 13.99 7.58 -3.00
CA LEU A 8 13.34 7.38 -1.70
C LEU A 8 12.79 5.96 -1.54
N LYS A 9 12.22 5.37 -2.60
CA LYS A 9 11.79 3.96 -2.59
C LYS A 9 12.97 3.02 -2.40
N LEU A 10 14.09 3.26 -3.08
CA LEU A 10 15.32 2.47 -2.89
C LEU A 10 15.83 2.56 -1.45
N LEU A 11 15.88 3.77 -0.89
CA LEU A 11 16.30 4.00 0.49
C LEU A 11 15.37 3.30 1.48
N GLN A 12 14.07 3.30 1.22
CA GLN A 12 13.07 2.57 2.00
C GLN A 12 13.33 1.06 1.96
N PHE A 13 13.61 0.48 0.78
CA PHE A 13 13.93 -0.96 0.67
C PHE A 13 15.23 -1.31 1.41
N ILE A 14 16.27 -0.49 1.29
CA ILE A 14 17.54 -0.69 2.02
C ILE A 14 17.30 -0.63 3.53
N SER A 15 16.55 0.37 3.99
CA SER A 15 16.22 0.55 5.42
C SER A 15 15.38 -0.61 5.96
N LEU A 16 14.47 -1.16 5.16
CA LEU A 16 13.67 -2.31 5.58
C LEU A 16 14.52 -3.59 5.63
N PHE A 17 15.35 -3.81 4.61
CA PHE A 17 16.21 -4.99 4.55
C PHE A 17 17.23 -5.02 5.69
N SER A 18 17.77 -3.86 6.10
CA SER A 18 18.75 -3.78 7.19
C SER A 18 18.21 -4.20 8.55
N VAL A 19 16.89 -4.13 8.76
CA VAL A 19 16.21 -4.53 10.01
C VAL A 19 15.46 -5.86 9.88
N SER A 20 15.44 -6.48 8.70
CA SER A 20 14.66 -7.69 8.44
C SER A 20 15.45 -8.96 8.72
N THR A 21 14.81 -9.93 9.37
CA THR A 21 15.33 -11.29 9.54
C THR A 21 14.61 -12.24 8.60
N LEU A 22 15.17 -12.42 7.40
CA LEU A 22 14.58 -13.29 6.38
C LEU A 22 14.74 -14.77 6.77
N SER A 23 13.64 -15.51 6.68
CA SER A 23 13.59 -16.94 6.94
C SER A 23 12.96 -17.67 5.75
N TRP A 24 13.48 -18.87 5.47
CA TRP A 24 12.95 -19.75 4.41
C TRP A 24 12.64 -21.13 4.98
N PRO A 25 11.44 -21.69 4.71
CA PRO A 25 10.33 -21.08 3.96
C PRO A 25 9.61 -19.97 4.75
N PRO A 26 8.93 -19.02 4.06
CA PRO A 26 8.03 -18.08 4.73
C PRO A 26 6.88 -18.83 5.42
N PRO A 27 6.26 -18.22 6.45
CA PRO A 27 5.04 -18.74 7.06
C PRO A 27 3.93 -18.94 6.01
N LEU A 28 3.06 -19.92 6.21
CA LEU A 28 1.98 -20.23 5.25
C LEU A 28 1.03 -19.05 5.02
N TYR A 29 0.80 -18.21 6.02
CA TYR A 29 -0.03 -17.01 5.89
C TYR A 29 0.57 -15.94 4.97
N PHE A 30 1.88 -15.98 4.71
CA PHE A 30 2.58 -15.00 3.87
C PHE A 30 1.97 -14.95 2.48
N TRP A 31 1.84 -16.11 1.84
CA TRP A 31 1.41 -16.23 0.44
C TRP A 31 0.03 -15.63 0.15
N PRO A 32 -1.05 -16.00 0.88
CA PRO A 32 -2.36 -15.42 0.61
C PRO A 32 -2.41 -13.93 0.96
N LEU A 33 -1.79 -13.50 2.07
CA LEU A 33 -1.83 -12.10 2.49
C LEU A 33 -1.05 -11.19 1.52
N PHE A 34 0.18 -11.59 1.18
CA PHE A 34 1.01 -10.83 0.26
C PHE A 34 0.44 -10.87 -1.15
N GLY A 35 0.04 -12.05 -1.63
CA GLY A 35 -0.52 -12.22 -2.97
C GLY A 35 -1.79 -11.40 -3.17
N PHE A 36 -2.76 -11.49 -2.24
CA PHE A 36 -3.99 -10.71 -2.34
C PHE A 36 -3.75 -9.21 -2.13
N GLY A 37 -2.87 -8.84 -1.19
CA GLY A 37 -2.52 -7.44 -0.96
C GLY A 37 -1.88 -6.77 -2.17
N GLN A 38 -0.92 -7.44 -2.81
CA GLN A 38 -0.29 -6.96 -4.05
C GLN A 38 -1.27 -6.95 -5.22
N PHE A 39 -2.17 -7.94 -5.32
CA PHE A 39 -3.22 -7.94 -6.32
C PHE A 39 -4.12 -6.71 -6.21
N LEU A 40 -4.58 -6.35 -5.00
CA LEU A 40 -5.37 -5.13 -4.79
C LEU A 40 -4.60 -3.87 -5.22
N ASN A 41 -3.34 -3.73 -4.79
CA ASN A 41 -2.50 -2.60 -5.18
C ASN A 41 -2.33 -2.50 -6.70
N PHE A 42 -2.03 -3.62 -7.37
CA PHE A 42 -1.88 -3.64 -8.82
C PHE A 42 -3.17 -3.26 -9.54
N ARG A 43 -4.32 -3.76 -9.08
CA ARG A 43 -5.63 -3.40 -9.64
C ARG A 43 -5.94 -1.91 -9.48
N VAL A 44 -5.59 -1.30 -8.34
CA VAL A 44 -5.73 0.15 -8.15
C VAL A 44 -4.90 0.92 -9.18
N TYR A 45 -3.63 0.55 -9.36
CA TYR A 45 -2.78 1.18 -10.37
C TYR A 45 -3.30 1.01 -11.79
N GLN A 46 -3.88 -0.16 -12.13
CA GLN A 46 -4.47 -0.38 -13.44
C GLN A 46 -5.70 0.50 -13.72
N LEU A 47 -6.51 0.74 -12.69
CA LEU A 47 -7.77 1.49 -12.83
C LEU A 47 -7.58 3.01 -12.74
N LEU A 48 -6.80 3.49 -11.78
CA LEU A 48 -6.59 4.92 -11.52
C LEU A 48 -5.34 5.50 -12.19
N GLY A 49 -4.43 4.63 -12.63
CA GLY A 49 -3.12 5.04 -13.11
C GLY A 49 -2.27 5.71 -12.03
N GLU A 50 -1.10 6.20 -12.44
CA GLU A 50 -0.18 6.92 -11.54
C GLU A 50 -0.80 8.21 -11.01
N ALA A 51 -1.54 8.93 -11.85
CA ALA A 51 -2.17 10.20 -11.50
C ALA A 51 -3.22 10.03 -10.40
N GLY A 52 -4.12 9.06 -10.49
CA GLY A 52 -5.10 8.84 -9.43
C GLY A 52 -4.50 8.27 -8.15
N THR A 53 -3.48 7.42 -8.27
CA THR A 53 -2.84 6.77 -7.12
C THR A 53 -1.96 7.73 -6.29
N TYR A 54 -1.43 8.79 -6.89
CA TYR A 54 -0.59 9.79 -6.21
C TYR A 54 -1.28 11.15 -6.04
N TYR A 55 -2.59 11.15 -5.74
CA TYR A 55 -3.37 12.36 -5.46
C TYR A 55 -3.35 13.42 -6.57
N GLY A 56 -3.33 13.00 -7.83
CA GLY A 56 -3.32 13.90 -8.99
C GLY A 56 -4.46 14.92 -8.97
N VAL A 57 -5.61 14.57 -8.38
CA VAL A 57 -6.75 15.49 -8.18
C VAL A 57 -6.34 16.74 -7.38
N ARG A 58 -5.50 16.58 -6.35
CA ARG A 58 -4.98 17.70 -5.54
C ARG A 58 -4.03 18.62 -6.32
N PHE A 59 -3.52 18.13 -7.45
CA PHE A 59 -2.68 18.89 -8.39
C PHE A 59 -3.45 19.31 -9.65
N GLY A 60 -4.79 19.28 -9.63
CA GLY A 60 -5.65 19.72 -10.74
C GLY A 60 -5.75 18.74 -11.90
N LYS A 61 -5.28 17.49 -11.76
CA LYS A 61 -5.48 16.45 -12.77
C LYS A 61 -6.91 15.90 -12.67
N ASN A 62 -7.55 15.72 -13.82
CA ASN A 62 -8.84 15.06 -13.90
C ASN A 62 -8.64 13.54 -13.79
N VAL A 63 -9.10 12.95 -12.68
CA VAL A 63 -9.01 11.50 -12.41
C VAL A 63 -10.43 10.95 -12.40
N PRO A 64 -10.74 9.92 -13.20
CA PRO A 64 -12.08 9.36 -13.26
C PRO A 64 -12.43 8.63 -11.95
N TRP A 65 -13.67 8.75 -11.53
CA TRP A 65 -14.24 7.90 -10.49
C TRP A 65 -14.42 6.49 -11.03
N VAL A 66 -13.87 5.49 -10.31
CA VAL A 66 -13.94 4.08 -10.71
C VAL A 66 -14.70 3.28 -9.67
N THR A 67 -15.65 2.47 -10.13
CA THR A 67 -16.47 1.58 -9.27
C THR A 67 -16.18 0.10 -9.52
N GLU A 68 -15.35 -0.22 -10.50
CA GLU A 68 -14.90 -1.58 -10.76
C GLU A 68 -14.16 -2.16 -9.55
N PHE A 69 -14.17 -3.49 -9.43
CA PHE A 69 -13.40 -4.16 -8.38
C PHE A 69 -11.93 -3.75 -8.47
N PRO A 70 -11.32 -3.27 -7.36
CA PRO A 70 -11.78 -3.42 -5.97
C PRO A 70 -12.63 -2.28 -5.36
N PHE A 71 -12.77 -1.13 -6.02
CA PHE A 71 -13.42 0.08 -5.46
C PHE A 71 -14.91 -0.08 -5.15
N GLY A 72 -15.64 -0.90 -5.91
CA GLY A 72 -17.07 -1.17 -5.66
C GLY A 72 -17.36 -2.01 -4.41
N VAL A 73 -16.32 -2.58 -3.79
CA VAL A 73 -16.47 -3.50 -2.63
C VAL A 73 -15.66 -3.01 -1.44
N ILE A 74 -14.48 -2.44 -1.69
CA ILE A 74 -13.54 -1.97 -0.68
C ILE A 74 -13.38 -0.47 -0.87
N ARG A 75 -13.63 0.31 0.18
CA ARG A 75 -13.51 1.78 0.15
C ARG A 75 -12.09 2.23 -0.20
N ASP A 76 -11.11 1.59 0.42
CA ASP A 76 -9.70 1.98 0.42
C ASP A 76 -8.79 0.82 -0.01
N PRO A 77 -8.95 0.30 -1.24
CA PRO A 77 -8.36 -0.97 -1.63
C PRO A 77 -6.83 -0.96 -1.64
N GLN A 78 -6.22 0.19 -1.93
CA GLN A 78 -4.77 0.35 -1.89
C GLN A 78 -4.23 0.27 -0.46
N TYR A 79 -4.90 0.92 0.48
CA TYR A 79 -4.49 0.88 1.89
C TYR A 79 -4.70 -0.51 2.48
N VAL A 80 -5.84 -1.14 2.21
CA VAL A 80 -6.10 -2.52 2.60
C VAL A 80 -5.04 -3.46 2.03
N GLY A 81 -4.74 -3.35 0.72
CA GLY A 81 -3.73 -4.17 0.08
C GLY A 81 -2.32 -3.98 0.67
N SER A 82 -1.99 -2.74 1.02
CA SER A 82 -0.72 -2.40 1.68
C SER A 82 -0.64 -2.98 3.11
N VAL A 83 -1.69 -2.85 3.92
CA VAL A 83 -1.75 -3.44 5.27
C VAL A 83 -1.65 -4.97 5.23
N LEU A 84 -2.32 -5.63 4.31
CA LEU A 84 -2.20 -7.09 4.13
C LEU A 84 -0.77 -7.51 3.77
N SER A 85 -0.10 -6.74 2.90
CA SER A 85 1.30 -6.97 2.53
C SER A 85 2.24 -6.79 3.72
N LEU A 86 1.96 -5.83 4.60
CA LEU A 86 2.73 -5.64 5.84
C LEU A 86 2.53 -6.79 6.83
N PHE A 87 1.29 -7.25 6.99
CA PHE A 87 0.98 -8.36 7.88
C PHE A 87 1.57 -9.68 7.39
N ALA A 88 1.67 -9.88 6.08
CA ALA A 88 2.41 -11.00 5.51
C ALA A 88 3.87 -11.02 6.00
N CYS A 89 4.50 -9.86 6.14
CA CYS A 89 5.90 -9.72 6.53
C CYS A 89 6.15 -9.72 8.06
N LEU A 90 5.16 -10.02 8.90
CA LEU A 90 5.30 -10.01 10.38
C LEU A 90 6.40 -10.93 10.90
N SER A 91 6.70 -12.03 10.22
CA SER A 91 7.79 -12.94 10.59
C SER A 91 9.18 -12.41 10.24
N TRP A 92 9.28 -11.42 9.37
CA TRP A 92 10.54 -10.91 8.84
C TRP A 92 10.88 -9.51 9.34
N VAL A 93 9.86 -8.68 9.56
CA VAL A 93 10.03 -7.28 9.93
C VAL A 93 9.62 -7.11 11.41
N PRO A 94 10.42 -6.41 12.23
CA PRO A 94 10.05 -6.15 13.62
C PRO A 94 8.68 -5.49 13.75
N PHE A 95 7.87 -6.01 14.67
CA PHE A 95 6.47 -5.61 14.87
C PHE A 95 6.28 -4.10 15.03
N GLN A 96 7.20 -3.42 15.71
CA GLN A 96 7.15 -1.96 15.90
C GLN A 96 7.02 -1.18 14.58
N TYR A 97 7.72 -1.61 13.52
CA TYR A 97 7.68 -0.94 12.22
C TYR A 97 6.39 -1.27 11.47
N VAL A 98 5.96 -2.54 11.51
CA VAL A 98 4.70 -2.99 10.92
C VAL A 98 3.51 -2.25 11.56
N LEU A 99 3.51 -2.13 12.89
CA LEU A 99 2.47 -1.43 13.65
C LEU A 99 2.45 0.06 13.28
N LEU A 100 3.59 0.74 13.30
CA LEU A 100 3.66 2.17 12.99
C LEU A 100 3.15 2.47 11.57
N TRP A 101 3.54 1.67 10.58
CA TRP A 101 3.06 1.84 9.22
C TRP A 101 1.56 1.55 9.08
N THR A 102 1.07 0.50 9.74
CA THR A 102 -0.36 0.17 9.74
C THR A 102 -1.17 1.31 10.34
N LEU A 103 -0.72 1.89 11.46
CA LEU A 103 -1.36 3.06 12.06
C LEU A 103 -1.33 4.27 11.11
N GLY A 104 -0.24 4.48 10.38
CA GLY A 104 -0.16 5.51 9.34
C GLY A 104 -1.20 5.32 8.24
N TYR A 105 -1.38 4.09 7.74
CA TYR A 105 -2.43 3.80 6.76
C TYR A 105 -3.84 3.98 7.33
N VAL A 106 -4.11 3.51 8.56
CA VAL A 106 -5.40 3.72 9.22
C VAL A 106 -5.69 5.21 9.42
N PHE A 107 -4.68 6.00 9.77
CA PHE A 107 -4.80 7.44 9.88
C PHE A 107 -5.16 8.09 8.53
N MET A 108 -4.52 7.69 7.43
CA MET A 108 -4.85 8.19 6.09
C MET A 108 -6.27 7.82 5.67
N ILE A 109 -6.69 6.56 5.88
CA ILE A 109 -8.07 6.12 5.65
C ILE A 109 -9.05 6.99 6.46
N HIS A 110 -8.74 7.28 7.73
CA HIS A 110 -9.59 8.11 8.56
C HIS A 110 -9.67 9.56 8.06
N LEU A 111 -8.56 10.14 7.61
CA LEU A 111 -8.54 11.47 7.02
C LEU A 111 -9.37 11.52 5.73
N GLU A 112 -9.15 10.58 4.82
CA GLU A 112 -9.84 10.54 3.52
C GLU A 112 -11.33 10.22 3.67
N SER A 113 -11.74 9.47 4.70
CA SER A 113 -13.15 9.23 4.98
C SER A 113 -13.96 10.50 5.30
N LYS A 114 -13.28 11.62 5.59
CA LYS A 114 -13.91 12.93 5.85
C LYS A 114 -13.91 13.83 4.61
N GLU A 115 -13.22 13.43 3.54
CA GLU A 115 -13.26 14.15 2.27
C GLU A 115 -14.51 13.66 1.53
N ASP A 116 -15.50 14.54 1.35
CA ASP A 116 -16.72 14.21 0.58
C ASP A 116 -16.34 13.85 -0.87
N PRO A 117 -17.02 12.86 -1.49
CA PRO A 117 -16.76 12.43 -2.87
C PRO A 117 -17.08 13.48 -3.95
#